data_AF-A0A5N7AAA0-F1
#
_entry.id   AF-A0A5N7AAA0-F1
#
_cell.length_a   1.000
_cell.length_b   1.000
_cell.length_c   1.000
_cell.angle_alpha   90.00
_cell.angle_beta   90.00
_cell.angle_gamma   90.00
#
_symmetry.space_group_name_H-M   'P 1'
#
loop_
_entity.id
_entity.type
_entity.pdbx_description
1 polymer ?
#
loop_
_entity_poly.entity_id
_entity_poly.type
_entity_poly.pdbx_seq_one_letter_code
_entity_poly.pdbx_strand_id
1 'polypeptide(L)'
;MALKSSRRSLNLYNSVLQFNLPRKCVASSPARLYNHQPYRFTSFPSRKNLFRPFSILPQRFNSKATVHIDTLGGESVDEGKLHSFNHKVGDYVEQHDVLAFIETEKVALEVYAPESGVIQHRFVEEGDTVTIGQAIAEITVKSKLSNESN
;
A
#
# COMPACT_ATOMS: atom_id res chain seq x y z
N MET A 1 -28.79 49.40 2.55
CA MET A 1 -27.53 48.86 2.01
C MET A 1 -27.64 47.34 1.97
N ALA A 2 -27.74 46.76 0.77
CA ALA A 2 -27.89 45.33 0.55
C ALA A 2 -26.64 44.81 -0.19
N LEU A 3 -25.94 43.82 0.35
CA LEU A 3 -24.86 43.12 -0.35
C LEU A 3 -25.05 41.59 -0.26
N LYS A 4 -25.72 41.12 -1.32
CA LYS A 4 -25.56 39.86 -2.07
C LYS A 4 -25.09 38.61 -1.34
N SER A 5 -26.10 37.77 -1.08
CA SER A 5 -26.09 36.31 -1.18
C SER A 5 -25.13 35.76 -2.25
N SER A 6 -24.18 34.93 -1.81
CA SER A 6 -23.44 34.01 -2.67
C SER A 6 -24.14 32.66 -2.64
N ARG A 7 -25.00 32.43 -3.64
CA ARG A 7 -25.48 31.11 -4.04
C ARG A 7 -24.94 30.85 -5.44
N ARG A 8 -24.25 29.73 -5.64
CA ARG A 8 -23.98 29.01 -6.91
C ARG A 8 -23.04 27.87 -6.53
N SER A 9 -23.18 26.64 -6.97
CA SER A 9 -24.17 25.94 -7.77
C SER A 9 -23.71 24.49 -7.70
N LEU A 10 -24.63 23.58 -7.44
CA LEU A 10 -24.44 22.15 -7.63
C LEU A 10 -24.04 21.89 -9.10
N ASN A 11 -23.07 21.00 -9.33
CA ASN A 11 -22.96 20.30 -10.61
C ASN A 11 -22.82 18.80 -10.31
N LEU A 12 -23.96 18.15 -10.50
CA LEU A 12 -24.20 16.72 -10.45
C LEU A 12 -23.60 16.05 -11.69
N TYR A 13 -23.14 14.81 -11.49
CA TYR A 13 -23.21 13.68 -12.42
C TYR A 13 -22.80 13.92 -13.89
N ASN A 14 -21.66 13.35 -14.28
CA ASN A 14 -21.45 12.83 -15.63
C ASN A 14 -20.89 11.41 -15.54
N SER A 15 -21.81 10.47 -15.35
CA SER A 15 -21.63 9.04 -15.64
C SER A 15 -22.58 8.72 -16.79
N VAL A 16 -22.04 8.53 -18.00
CA VAL A 16 -22.75 7.81 -19.06
C VAL A 16 -21.73 6.94 -19.80
N LEU A 17 -21.89 5.65 -19.53
CA LEU A 17 -21.30 4.49 -20.16
C LEU A 17 -21.48 4.55 -21.68
N GLN A 18 -20.38 4.44 -22.42
CA GLN A 18 -20.41 4.27 -23.87
C GLN A 18 -20.30 2.78 -24.20
N PHE A 19 -21.45 2.10 -24.17
CA PHE A 19 -21.66 0.80 -24.83
C PHE A 19 -21.70 1.02 -26.35
N ASN A 20 -20.75 0.43 -27.08
CA ASN A 20 -20.84 0.27 -28.53
C ASN A 20 -20.31 -1.12 -28.94
N LEU A 21 -21.22 -2.09 -28.94
CA LEU A 21 -21.22 -3.24 -29.87
C LEU A 21 -22.35 -2.94 -30.87
N PRO A 22 -22.18 -3.14 -32.19
CA PRO A 22 -22.39 -4.50 -32.72
C PRO A 22 -21.71 -4.82 -34.08
N ARG A 23 -21.56 -6.11 -34.41
CA ARG A 23 -22.26 -6.78 -35.55
C ARG A 23 -21.56 -8.11 -35.92
N LYS A 24 -22.41 -9.08 -36.20
CA LYS A 24 -22.12 -10.50 -36.43
C LYS A 24 -21.54 -10.77 -37.83
N CYS A 25 -20.76 -11.85 -37.87
CA CYS A 25 -20.44 -12.81 -38.93
C CYS A 25 -20.96 -12.57 -40.36
N VAL A 26 -20.05 -12.63 -41.35
CA VAL A 26 -20.31 -13.34 -42.62
C VAL A 26 -19.00 -14.05 -43.04
N ALA A 27 -18.95 -15.36 -42.84
CA ALA A 27 -18.00 -16.23 -43.53
C ALA A 27 -18.76 -16.86 -44.71
N SER A 28 -18.37 -16.52 -45.93
CA SER A 28 -18.87 -17.13 -47.16
C SER A 28 -17.74 -17.92 -47.82
N SER A 29 -17.91 -19.24 -47.85
CA SER A 29 -17.10 -20.25 -48.54
C SER A 29 -17.04 -20.01 -50.07
N PRO A 30 -16.16 -20.69 -50.85
CA PRO A 30 -16.45 -22.08 -51.23
C PRO A 30 -15.22 -23.01 -51.38
N ALA A 31 -15.56 -24.30 -51.42
CA ALA A 31 -14.72 -25.48 -51.53
C ALA A 31 -14.07 -25.68 -52.92
N ARG A 32 -13.03 -26.53 -52.96
CA ARG A 32 -12.67 -27.56 -53.98
C ARG A 32 -11.15 -27.77 -53.99
N LEU A 33 -10.53 -28.95 -54.12
CA LEU A 33 -10.94 -30.35 -54.23
C LEU A 33 -9.64 -31.18 -54.49
N TYR A 34 -9.67 -32.51 -54.21
CA TYR A 34 -8.73 -33.57 -54.64
C TYR A 34 -7.29 -33.52 -54.05
N ASN A 35 -6.61 -34.61 -53.66
CA ASN A 35 -6.93 -36.01 -53.36
C ASN A 35 -5.60 -36.68 -52.94
N HIS A 36 -5.67 -37.73 -52.09
CA HIS A 36 -4.77 -38.90 -52.00
C HIS A 36 -3.24 -38.67 -51.81
N GLN A 37 -2.54 -39.23 -50.82
CA GLN A 37 -2.30 -40.65 -50.48
C GLN A 37 -1.49 -40.67 -49.13
N PRO A 38 -0.95 -41.80 -48.64
CA PRO A 38 -1.52 -42.66 -47.59
C PRO A 38 -0.69 -42.64 -46.29
N TYR A 39 -1.24 -43.32 -45.27
CA TYR A 39 -0.59 -43.94 -44.12
C TYR A 39 0.94 -43.75 -43.97
N ARG A 40 1.35 -42.99 -42.95
CA ARG A 40 2.67 -43.18 -42.32
C ARG A 40 2.62 -42.96 -40.81
N PHE A 41 2.72 -44.08 -40.12
CA PHE A 41 3.57 -44.32 -38.95
C PHE A 41 3.58 -43.28 -37.82
N THR A 42 2.93 -43.69 -36.73
CA THR A 42 3.39 -43.57 -35.34
C THR A 42 4.45 -42.51 -35.04
N SER A 43 4.04 -41.42 -34.41
CA SER A 43 4.89 -40.78 -33.41
C SER A 43 4.03 -40.29 -32.25
N PHE A 44 4.49 -40.68 -31.07
CA PHE A 44 3.88 -40.49 -29.77
C PHE A 44 3.38 -39.05 -29.56
N PRO A 45 2.14 -38.82 -29.08
CA PRO A 45 1.84 -37.57 -28.42
C PRO A 45 2.59 -37.59 -27.08
N SER A 46 3.77 -36.99 -27.08
CA SER A 46 4.43 -36.54 -25.86
C SER A 46 3.44 -35.63 -25.13
N ARG A 47 2.73 -36.17 -24.14
CA ARG A 47 1.92 -35.40 -23.17
C ARG A 47 2.89 -34.63 -22.29
N LYS A 48 3.43 -33.54 -22.81
CA LYS A 48 4.15 -32.52 -22.06
C LYS A 48 3.11 -31.52 -21.54
N ASN A 49 2.43 -31.86 -20.45
CA ASN A 49 1.59 -30.96 -19.65
C ASN A 49 1.20 -31.77 -18.40
N LEU A 50 1.73 -31.49 -17.21
CA LEU A 50 1.26 -30.40 -16.34
C LEU A 50 2.26 -30.19 -15.20
N PHE A 51 3.51 -29.85 -15.48
CA PHE A 51 4.30 -29.17 -14.46
C PHE A 51 4.14 -27.68 -14.73
N ARG A 52 3.06 -27.10 -14.18
CA ARG A 52 3.10 -25.67 -13.83
C ARG A 52 4.25 -25.58 -12.83
N PRO A 53 5.41 -24.94 -13.14
CA PRO A 53 6.29 -24.61 -12.04
C PRO A 53 5.43 -23.72 -11.15
N PHE A 54 5.24 -24.16 -9.91
CA PHE A 54 4.72 -23.30 -8.86
C PHE A 54 5.49 -21.98 -9.01
N SER A 55 4.83 -20.94 -9.49
CA SER A 55 5.40 -19.61 -9.52
C SER A 55 5.60 -19.26 -8.06
N ILE A 56 6.82 -19.50 -7.56
CA ILE A 56 7.31 -18.99 -6.30
C ILE A 56 7.31 -17.48 -6.51
N LEU A 57 6.18 -16.85 -6.25
CA LEU A 57 6.16 -15.42 -6.00
C LEU A 57 7.05 -15.25 -4.77
N PRO A 58 8.16 -14.51 -4.85
CA PRO A 58 8.87 -14.14 -3.64
C PRO A 58 7.85 -13.38 -2.80
N GLN A 59 7.39 -13.99 -1.71
CA GLN A 59 6.73 -13.23 -0.68
C GLN A 59 7.80 -12.26 -0.19
N ARG A 60 7.65 -10.98 -0.57
CA ARG A 60 8.40 -9.91 0.06
C ARG A 60 8.05 -9.98 1.55
N PHE A 61 8.98 -10.47 2.34
CA PHE A 61 8.92 -10.36 3.80
C PHE A 61 9.14 -8.89 4.14
N ASN A 62 8.07 -8.11 4.03
CA ASN A 62 8.02 -6.78 4.59
C ASN A 62 7.70 -6.97 6.09
N SER A 63 8.67 -6.71 6.96
CA SER A 63 8.43 -6.63 8.39
C SER A 63 7.70 -5.31 8.69
N LYS A 64 6.74 -5.37 9.61
CA LYS A 64 6.02 -4.20 10.12
C LYS A 64 6.58 -3.87 11.50
N ALA A 65 6.99 -2.63 11.70
CA ALA A 65 7.42 -2.09 12.97
C ALA A 65 6.36 -1.09 13.46
N THR A 66 5.85 -1.31 14.67
CA THR A 66 4.90 -0.40 15.31
C THR A 66 5.65 0.50 16.28
N VAL A 67 5.45 1.81 16.19
CA VAL A 67 6.07 2.78 17.09
C VAL A 67 5.12 3.05 18.25
N HIS A 68 5.57 2.72 19.46
CA HIS A 68 4.86 2.94 20.71
C HIS A 68 5.48 4.09 21.51
N ILE A 69 4.69 4.70 22.39
CA ILE A 69 5.17 5.71 23.35
C ILE A 69 5.72 4.98 24.58
N ASP A 70 7.02 5.07 24.81
CA ASP A 70 7.67 4.46 25.98
C ASP A 70 7.56 5.34 27.24
N THR A 71 7.64 6.66 27.08
CA THR A 71 7.58 7.61 28.20
C THR A 71 7.18 9.01 27.74
N LEU A 72 6.57 9.78 28.65
CA LEU A 72 6.14 11.17 28.44
C LEU A 72 6.90 12.18 29.32
N GLY A 73 8.11 11.84 29.76
CA GLY A 73 9.07 12.82 30.32
C GLY A 73 8.88 13.17 31.79
N GLY A 74 8.05 12.40 32.53
CA GLY A 74 7.91 12.51 33.97
C GLY A 74 7.34 11.24 34.60
N GLU A 75 7.68 10.97 35.87
CA GLU A 75 7.20 9.81 36.63
C GLU A 75 5.67 9.82 36.87
N SER A 76 5.00 10.95 36.64
CA SER A 76 3.56 11.12 36.88
C SER A 76 2.81 11.75 35.70
N VAL A 77 3.34 11.65 34.48
CA VAL A 77 2.69 12.16 33.27
C VAL A 77 2.33 10.98 32.37
N ASP A 78 1.05 10.60 32.38
CA ASP A 78 0.55 9.46 31.60
C ASP A 78 -0.15 9.89 30.30
N GLU A 79 -0.41 11.19 30.13
CA GLU A 79 -1.11 11.78 28.98
C GLU A 79 -0.29 12.93 28.37
N GLY A 80 -0.24 12.98 27.04
CA GLY A 80 0.42 14.03 26.27
C GLY A 80 -0.37 14.42 25.03
N LYS A 81 -0.06 15.56 24.41
CA LYS A 81 -0.69 15.99 23.16
C LYS A 81 0.30 15.92 22.02
N LEU A 82 -0.16 15.41 20.87
CA LEU A 82 0.65 15.43 19.66
C LEU A 82 0.70 16.86 19.10
N HIS A 83 1.90 17.44 18.99
CA HIS A 83 2.07 18.80 18.48
C HIS A 83 2.05 18.83 16.95
N SER A 84 2.94 18.05 16.32
CA SER A 84 3.06 17.99 14.85
C SER A 84 3.78 16.72 14.38
N PHE A 85 3.53 16.32 13.13
CA PHE A 85 4.31 15.28 12.44
C PHE A 85 5.34 15.88 11.49
N ASN A 86 6.57 15.36 11.50
CA ASN A 86 7.62 15.86 10.63
C ASN A 86 7.60 15.21 9.22
N HIS A 87 7.07 13.99 9.13
CA HIS A 87 6.92 13.25 7.86
C HIS A 87 5.44 13.17 7.45
N LYS A 88 5.12 12.52 6.32
CA LYS A 88 3.75 12.13 5.93
C LYS A 88 3.60 10.61 5.77
N VAL A 89 2.36 10.14 5.67
CA VAL A 89 2.08 8.74 5.31
C VAL A 89 2.56 8.49 3.87
N GLY A 90 3.37 7.45 3.68
CA GLY A 90 4.01 7.13 2.40
C GLY A 90 5.44 7.65 2.26
N ASP A 91 5.92 8.48 3.20
CA ASP A 91 7.30 8.96 3.19
C ASP A 91 8.28 7.89 3.70
N TYR A 92 9.50 7.95 3.18
CA TYR A 92 10.62 7.14 3.65
C TYR A 92 11.30 7.85 4.83
N VAL A 93 11.55 7.11 5.90
CA VAL A 93 12.22 7.57 7.13
C VAL A 93 13.43 6.70 7.41
N GLU A 94 14.47 7.29 8.00
CA GLU A 94 15.65 6.55 8.42
C GLU A 94 15.57 6.13 9.89
N GLN A 95 16.46 5.24 10.31
CA GLN A 95 16.57 4.88 11.72
C GLN A 95 16.99 6.12 12.53
N HIS A 96 16.35 6.31 13.68
CA HIS A 96 16.54 7.49 14.53
C HIS A 96 16.11 8.83 13.91
N ASP A 97 15.30 8.79 12.84
CA ASP A 97 14.68 9.99 12.28
C ASP A 97 13.49 10.46 13.14
N VAL A 98 13.21 11.77 13.18
CA VAL A 98 12.17 12.36 14.03
C VAL A 98 10.80 12.23 13.35
N LEU A 99 9.93 11.40 13.90
CA LEU A 99 8.60 11.14 13.34
C LEU A 99 7.58 12.20 13.74
N ALA A 100 7.53 12.51 15.04
CA ALA A 100 6.53 13.40 15.62
C ALA A 100 7.04 14.07 16.90
N PHE A 101 6.42 15.19 17.23
CA PHE A 101 6.65 15.93 18.46
C PHE A 101 5.46 15.76 19.39
N ILE A 102 5.71 15.33 20.62
CA ILE A 102 4.72 15.25 21.69
C ILE A 102 5.01 16.37 22.67
N GLU A 103 4.02 17.20 22.95
CA GLU A 103 4.10 18.28 23.92
C GLU A 103 3.29 17.90 25.17
N THR A 104 3.95 17.97 26.32
CA THR A 104 3.33 17.82 27.64
C THR A 104 3.42 19.16 28.39
N GLU A 105 2.75 19.26 29.55
CA GLU A 105 2.75 20.50 30.36
C GLU A 105 4.17 20.99 30.76
N LYS A 106 5.15 20.08 30.80
CA LYS A 106 6.50 20.39 31.30
C LYS A 106 7.61 20.17 30.28
N VAL A 107 7.43 19.26 29.32
CA VAL A 107 8.50 18.82 28.41
C VAL A 107 7.93 18.55 27.01
N ALA A 108 8.67 18.94 25.98
CA ALA A 108 8.45 18.49 24.62
C ALA A 108 9.38 17.31 24.32
N LEU A 109 8.84 16.24 23.76
CA LEU A 109 9.53 15.01 23.45
C LEU A 109 9.45 14.71 21.96
N GLU A 110 10.54 14.16 21.44
CA GLU A 110 10.67 13.73 20.06
C GLU A 110 10.52 12.22 19.99
N VAL A 111 9.62 11.75 19.12
CA VAL A 111 9.46 10.32 18.86
C VAL A 111 10.31 9.94 17.66
N TYR A 112 11.29 9.08 17.88
CA TYR A 112 12.21 8.61 16.85
C TYR A 112 11.75 7.31 16.20
N ALA A 113 12.14 7.10 14.93
CA ALA A 113 11.90 5.86 14.22
C ALA A 113 12.84 4.74 14.71
N PRO A 114 12.32 3.53 15.02
CA PRO A 114 13.15 2.41 15.48
C PRO A 114 14.06 1.86 14.37
N GLU A 115 13.57 1.83 13.14
CA GLU A 115 14.25 1.29 11.96
C GLU A 115 13.91 2.10 10.70
N SER A 116 14.78 2.03 9.68
CA SER A 116 14.54 2.65 8.38
C SER A 116 13.42 1.97 7.60
N GLY A 117 12.46 2.73 7.09
CA GLY A 117 11.32 2.18 6.38
C GLY A 117 10.40 3.20 5.75
N VAL A 118 9.21 2.76 5.35
CA VAL A 118 8.16 3.63 4.80
C VAL A 118 6.98 3.66 5.76
N ILE A 119 6.47 4.85 6.08
CA ILE A 119 5.30 5.02 6.93
C ILE A 119 4.06 4.50 6.18
N GLN A 120 3.42 3.45 6.69
CA GLN A 120 2.18 2.89 6.11
C GLN A 120 0.94 3.62 6.61
N HIS A 121 0.90 3.90 7.91
CA HIS A 121 -0.29 4.43 8.56
C HIS A 121 0.05 5.18 9.85
N ARG A 122 -0.82 6.12 10.22
CA ARG A 122 -0.80 6.86 11.50
C ARG A 122 -2.13 6.65 12.18
N PHE A 123 -2.09 6.34 13.46
CA PHE A 123 -3.28 6.09 14.27
C PHE A 123 -3.76 7.33 15.02
N VAL A 124 -2.98 8.42 14.96
CA VAL A 124 -3.16 9.64 15.74
C VAL A 124 -2.96 10.83 14.80
N GLU A 125 -3.74 11.90 14.97
CA GLU A 125 -3.60 13.15 14.24
C GLU A 125 -2.96 14.27 15.08
N GLU A 126 -2.61 15.38 14.44
CA GLU A 126 -2.05 16.55 15.14
C GLU A 126 -3.11 17.15 16.09
N GLY A 127 -2.73 17.35 17.35
CA GLY A 127 -3.61 17.84 18.41
C GLY A 127 -4.32 16.76 19.22
N ASP A 128 -4.23 15.50 18.83
CA ASP A 128 -4.82 14.39 19.59
C ASP A 128 -4.08 14.10 20.90
N THR A 129 -4.82 13.59 21.87
CA THR A 129 -4.28 13.10 23.14
C THR A 129 -3.77 11.68 22.99
N VAL A 130 -2.55 11.44 23.46
CA VAL A 130 -1.88 10.14 23.44
C VAL A 130 -1.48 9.69 24.85
N THR A 131 -1.49 8.38 25.08
CA THR A 131 -1.11 7.77 26.36
C THR A 131 0.13 6.88 26.22
N ILE A 132 0.78 6.56 27.34
CA ILE A 132 1.89 5.60 27.38
C ILE A 132 1.44 4.25 26.81
N GLY A 133 2.28 3.64 25.98
CA GLY A 133 2.04 2.35 25.31
C GLY A 133 1.17 2.44 24.05
N GLN A 134 0.57 3.59 23.75
CA GLN A 134 -0.25 3.76 22.55
C GLN A 134 0.63 3.71 21.28
N ALA A 135 0.13 3.04 20.24
CA ALA A 135 0.76 3.02 18.93
C ALA A 135 0.47 4.32 18.18
N ILE A 136 1.51 5.01 17.69
CA ILE A 136 1.37 6.27 16.95
C ILE A 136 1.35 6.01 15.44
N ALA A 137 2.29 5.18 14.96
CA ALA A 137 2.49 4.93 13.54
C ALA A 137 2.96 3.49 13.27
N GLU A 138 2.66 3.01 12.07
CA GLU A 138 3.14 1.73 11.54
C GLU A 138 4.11 1.98 10.39
N ILE A 139 5.31 1.41 10.49
CA ILE A 139 6.39 1.53 9.51
C ILE A 139 6.60 0.16 8.87
N THR A 140 6.64 0.12 7.54
CA THR A 140 7.11 -1.07 6.82
C THR A 140 8.61 -0.99 6.65
N VAL A 141 9.30 -1.91 7.28
CA VAL A 141 10.75 -2.04 7.20
C VAL A 141 11.12 -3.01 6.09
N LYS A 142 12.18 -2.65 5.36
CA LYS A 142 12.89 -3.62 4.53
C LYS A 142 13.98 -4.23 5.39
N SER A 143 13.76 -5.44 5.89
CA SER A 143 14.78 -6.19 6.61
C SER A 143 16.04 -6.30 5.75
N LYS A 144 17.13 -5.64 6.18
CA LYS A 144 18.47 -5.96 5.68
C LYS A 144 18.89 -7.25 6.40
N LEU A 145 19.26 -8.28 5.64
CA LEU A 145 19.90 -9.48 6.20
C LEU A 145 21.29 -9.08 6.72
N SER A 146 21.38 -8.68 7.99
CA SER A 146 22.65 -8.54 8.68
C SER A 146 23.12 -9.93 9.10
N ASN A 147 23.88 -10.57 8.22
CA ASN A 147 24.71 -11.70 8.63
C ASN A 147 25.86 -11.13 9.47
N GLU A 148 25.62 -10.92 10.77
CA GLU A 148 26.69 -10.66 11.72
C GLU A 148 27.34 -12.00 12.08
N SER A 149 28.43 -12.31 11.37
CA SER A 149 29.36 -13.39 11.71
C SER A 149 30.25 -12.96 12.87
N ASN A 150 30.11 -13.62 14.01
CA ASN A 150 31.15 -13.73 15.05
C ASN A 150 31.56 -15.18 15.19
#